data_AF-F3C4W2-F1
#
_entry.id   AF-F3C4W2-F1
#
_cell.length_a   1.000
_cell.length_b   1.000
_cell.length_c   1.000
_cell.angle_alpha   90.00
_cell.angle_beta   90.00
_cell.angle_gamma   90.00
#
_symmetry.space_group_name_H-M   'P 1'
#
loop_
_entity.id
_entity.type
_entity.pdbx_description
1 polymer ?
#
loop_
_entity_poly.entity_id
_entity_poly.type
_entity_poly.pdbx_seq_one_letter_code
_entity_poly.pdbx_strand_id
1 'polypeptide(L)' 'MEYLLELATSPAAWIALATLVVMEVVLGIDNLIFISIITNKLPEHQREKARKLGIGMALVMRLGLLSTVAYIV' A
#
# COMPACT_ATOMS: atom_id res chain seq x y z
N MET A 1 -0.16 -31.60 2.80
CA MET A 1 1.27 -31.20 2.82
C MET A 1 1.86 -31.22 1.42
N GLU A 2 1.60 -32.24 0.60
CA GLU A 2 2.07 -32.30 -0.80
C GLU A 2 1.60 -31.13 -1.67
N TYR A 3 0.35 -30.67 -1.53
CA TYR A 3 -0.16 -29.50 -2.27
C TYR A 3 0.65 -28.20 -2.03
N LEU A 4 1.13 -27.98 -0.80
CA LEU A 4 1.97 -26.81 -0.48
C LEU A 4 3.39 -26.97 -1.08
N LEU A 5 3.90 -28.20 -1.14
CA LEU A 5 5.19 -28.48 -1.78
C LEU A 5 5.10 -28.31 -3.30
N GLU A 6 4.00 -28.73 -3.93
CA GLU A 6 3.71 -28.53 -5.35
C GLU A 6 3.57 -27.05 -5.71
N LEU A 7 2.87 -26.28 -4.86
CA LEU A 7 2.78 -24.83 -5.00
C LEU A 7 4.15 -24.15 -4.80
N ALA A 8 4.95 -24.60 -3.84
CA ALA A 8 6.27 -24.03 -3.54
C ALA A 8 7.33 -24.36 -4.62
N THR A 9 7.19 -25.47 -5.34
CA THR A 9 8.04 -25.81 -6.50
C THR A 9 7.50 -25.26 -7.81
N SER A 10 6.25 -24.82 -7.86
CA SER A 10 5.63 -24.18 -9.03
C SER A 10 6.20 -22.78 -9.28
N PRO A 11 6.87 -22.53 -10.42
CA PRO A 11 7.34 -21.19 -10.78
C PRO A 11 6.19 -20.19 -10.95
N ALA A 12 5.01 -20.68 -11.37
CA ALA A 12 3.83 -19.84 -11.58
C ALA A 12 3.28 -19.27 -10.26
N ALA A 13 3.36 -20.03 -9.17
CA ALA A 13 2.92 -19.56 -7.86
C ALA A 13 3.81 -18.42 -7.34
N TRP A 14 5.12 -18.53 -7.51
CA TRP A 14 6.07 -17.46 -7.17
C TRP A 14 5.87 -16.20 -8.00
N ILE A 15 5.59 -16.36 -9.31
CA ILE A 15 5.26 -15.23 -10.18
C ILE A 15 3.97 -14.56 -9.73
N ALA A 16 2.90 -15.32 -9.45
CA ALA A 16 1.63 -14.78 -8.97
C ALA A 16 1.78 -14.05 -7.63
N LEU A 17 2.56 -14.62 -6.69
CA LEU A 17 2.91 -13.98 -5.42
C LEU A 17 3.68 -12.67 -5.64
N ALA A 18 4.68 -12.68 -6.51
CA ALA A 18 5.43 -11.48 -6.86
C ALA A 18 4.53 -10.40 -7.47
N THR A 19 3.64 -10.77 -8.40
CA THR A 19 2.67 -9.84 -8.99
C THR A 19 1.71 -9.28 -7.94
N LEU A 20 1.20 -10.11 -7.03
CA LEU A 20 0.35 -9.65 -5.91
C LEU A 20 1.07 -8.65 -5.02
N VAL A 21 2.32 -8.96 -4.62
CA VAL A 21 3.14 -8.06 -3.83
C VAL A 21 3.40 -6.74 -4.56
N VAL A 22 3.69 -6.79 -5.86
CA VAL A 22 3.90 -5.58 -6.68
C VAL A 22 2.62 -4.75 -6.75
N MET A 23 1.45 -5.37 -7.00
CA MET A 23 0.17 -4.67 -7.03
C MET A 23 -0.15 -3.99 -5.70
N GLU A 24 0.07 -4.68 -4.59
CA GLU A 24 -0.11 -4.14 -3.23
C GLU A 24 0.80 -2.93 -2.98
N VAL A 25 2.06 -3.01 -3.41
CA VAL A 25 3.04 -1.94 -3.26
C VAL A 25 2.69 -0.74 -4.16
N VAL A 26 2.30 -0.96 -5.42
CA VAL A 26 1.90 0.12 -6.34
C VAL A 26 0.68 0.87 -5.81
N LEU A 27 -0.36 0.15 -5.37
CA LEU A 27 -1.54 0.74 -4.74
C LEU A 27 -1.20 1.50 -3.45
N GLY A 28 -0.25 0.98 -2.66
CA GLY A 28 0.23 1.65 -1.45
C GLY A 28 1.06 2.91 -1.73
N ILE A 29 1.86 2.93 -2.79
CA ILE A 29 2.72 4.05 -3.18
C ILE A 29 1.88 5.19 -3.77
N ASP A 30 0.85 4.89 -4.56
CA ASP A 30 0.01 5.89 -5.24
C ASP A 30 -0.55 6.94 -4.25
N ASN A 31 -1.01 6.46 -3.09
CA ASN A 31 -1.60 7.32 -2.05
C ASN A 31 -0.54 8.15 -1.29
N LEU A 32 0.64 7.59 -1.04
CA LEU A 32 1.78 8.29 -0.43
C LEU A 32 2.36 9.37 -1.35
N ILE A 33 2.41 9.09 -2.67
CA ILE A 33 2.85 10.05 -3.68
C ILE A 33 1.88 11.23 -3.75
N PHE A 34 0.56 11.01 -3.72
CA PHE A 34 -0.43 12.09 -3.74
C PHE A 34 -0.23 13.09 -2.59
N ILE A 35 -0.02 12.57 -1.37
CA ILE A 35 0.27 13.37 -0.19
C ILE A 35 1.60 14.11 -0.32
N SER A 36 2.64 13.45 -0.80
CA SER A 36 3.96 14.06 -1.02
C SER A 36 3.90 15.21 -2.04
N ILE A 37 3.12 15.04 -3.11
CA ILE A 37 2.91 16.05 -4.16
C ILE A 37 2.18 17.27 -3.58
N ILE A 38 1.07 17.07 -2.86
CA ILE A 38 0.30 18.19 -2.30
C ILE A 38 1.12 18.94 -1.24
N THR A 39 1.79 18.22 -0.34
CA THR A 39 2.59 18.83 0.75
C THR A 39 3.83 19.55 0.25
N ASN A 40 4.45 19.13 -0.86
CA ASN A 40 5.58 19.83 -1.47
C ASN A 40 5.22 21.22 -2.02
N LYS A 41 3.95 21.43 -2.39
CA LYS A 41 3.41 22.75 -2.79
C LYS A 41 3.13 23.69 -1.62
N LEU A 42 3.20 23.24 -0.36
CA LEU A 42 2.98 24.12 0.79
C LEU A 42 4.26 24.85 1.22
N PRO A 43 4.13 26.12 1.69
CA PRO A 43 5.23 26.89 2.25
C PRO A 43 5.82 26.21 3.49
N GLU A 44 7.12 26.40 3.74
CA GLU A 44 7.91 25.64 4.74
C GLU A 44 7.31 25.64 6.15
N HIS A 45 6.64 26.74 6.53
CA HIS A 45 5.98 26.88 7.82
C HIS A 45 4.72 26.00 7.99
N GLN A 46 4.13 25.52 6.88
CA GLN A 46 2.97 24.63 6.87
C GLN A 46 3.30 23.19 6.45
N ARG A 47 4.48 22.95 5.85
CA ARG A 47 4.93 21.62 5.43
C ARG A 47 4.87 20.59 6.55
N GLU A 48 5.28 20.95 7.76
CA GLU A 48 5.35 19.99 8.86
C GLU A 48 3.95 19.53 9.33
N LYS A 49 3.00 20.47 9.42
CA LYS A 49 1.59 20.16 9.73
C LYS A 49 0.93 19.41 8.59
N ALA A 50 1.15 19.82 7.34
CA ALA A 50 0.58 19.18 6.17
C ALA A 50 1.15 17.76 5.97
N ARG A 51 2.42 17.52 6.33
CA ARG A 51 3.04 16.20 6.32
C ARG A 51 2.47 15.29 7.39
N LYS A 52 2.30 15.78 8.63
CA LYS A 52 1.64 15.02 9.71
C LYS A 52 0.19 14.68 9.37
N LEU A 53 -0.56 15.65 8.86
CA LEU A 53 -1.95 15.45 8.42
C LEU A 53 -2.03 14.50 7.22
N GLY A 54 -1.12 14.66 6.26
CA GLY A 54 -1.01 13.80 5.08
C GLY A 54 -0.69 12.35 5.46
N ILE A 55 0.34 12.13 6.27
CA ILE A 55 0.68 10.78 6.77
C ILE A 55 -0.49 10.18 7.57
N GLY A 56 -1.15 10.98 8.41
CA GLY A 56 -2.35 10.56 9.15
C GLY A 56 -3.49 10.13 8.23
N MET A 57 -3.82 10.95 7.21
CA MET A 57 -4.84 10.61 6.22
C MET A 57 -4.46 9.40 5.36
N ALA A 58 -3.17 9.25 4.98
CA ALA A 58 -2.66 8.07 4.29
C ALA A 58 -2.90 6.81 5.12
N LEU A 59 -2.58 6.87 6.41
CA LEU A 59 -2.74 5.74 7.32
C LEU A 59 -4.22 5.38 7.49
N VAL A 60 -5.09 6.38 7.63
CA VAL A 60 -6.55 6.19 7.77
C VAL A 60 -7.16 5.62 6.51
N MET A 61 -6.84 6.14 5.31
CA MET A 61 -7.30 5.56 4.05
C MET A 61 -6.81 4.11 3.89
N ARG A 62 -5.55 3.85 4.26
CA ARG A 62 -4.98 2.51 4.19
C ARG A 62 -5.66 1.55 5.14
N LEU A 63 -5.88 1.94 6.39
CA LEU A 63 -6.62 1.14 7.37
C LEU A 63 -8.08 0.94 6.96
N GLY A 64 -8.73 1.94 6.37
CA GLY A 64 -10.10 1.82 5.86
C GLY A 64 -10.20 0.81 4.72
N LEU A 65 -9.33 0.92 3.71
CA LEU A 65 -9.27 -0.04 2.60
C LEU A 65 -8.91 -1.45 3.09
N LEU A 66 -7.90 -1.58 3.96
CA LEU A 66 -7.48 -2.87 4.53
C LEU A 66 -8.61 -3.50 5.35
N SER A 67 -9.37 -2.70 6.11
CA SER A 67 -10.52 -3.17 6.89
C SER A 67 -11.65 -3.67 5.98
N THR A 68 -11.92 -2.99 4.86
CA THR A 68 -12.91 -3.44 3.88
C THR A 68 -12.48 -4.73 3.19
N VAL A 69 -11.21 -4.86 2.81
CA VAL A 69 -10.66 -6.10 2.24
C VAL A 69 -10.71 -7.23 3.26
N ALA A 70 -10.30 -6.98 4.50
CA ALA A 70 -10.34 -7.96 5.60
C ALA A 70 -11.77 -8.35 6.01
N TYR A 71 -12.79 -7.55 5.66
CA TYR A 71 -14.19 -7.90 5.86
C TYR A 71 -14.77 -8.72 4.70
N ILE A 72 -14.23 -8.56 3.49
CA ILE A 72 -14.67 -9.26 2.27
C ILE A 72 -14.02 -10.64 2.14
N VAL A 73 -12.75 -10.76 2.57
CA VAL A 73 -12.00 -12.03 2.62
C VAL A 73 -12.40 -12.84 3.84
#